data_AF-A0A512C0V2-F1
#
_entry.id   AF-A0A512C0V2-F1
#
_cell.length_a   1.000
_cell.length_b   1.000
_cell.length_c   1.000
_cell.angle_alpha   90.00
_cell.angle_beta   90.00
_cell.angle_gamma   90.00
#
_symmetry.space_group_name_H-M   'P 1'
#
loop_
_entity.id
_entity.type
_entity.pdbx_description
1 polymer ?
#
loop_
_entity_poly.entity_id
_entity_poly.type
_entity_poly.pdbx_seq_one_letter_code
_entity_poly.pdbx_strand_id
1 'polypeptide(L)'
;MSRSSASAVMATLGIDLGKNSFHLVGQDQRGAIVLRVKLSRTQLTQRLANIPPCLIGMEACAGAHHIGRQLQDLGHDVRLIPAQYVKPFLKGHKNDYRDAEAIAEAVQRPTMSFVAIKTPDQMDLLALHRVRSRLVGQRTGVTNQIRGFLLERGITVRQGLAPVRQTLPGVLTSSLDRTGCCARVSSPTQHGASSRSPRACRSVRPQPPQWHREPPLG
;
A
#
# COMPACT_ATOMS: atom_id res chain seq x y z
N MET A 1 -22.49 1.92 -49.40
CA MET A 1 -22.77 0.74 -48.54
C MET A 1 -22.39 1.07 -47.10
N SER A 2 -23.32 1.70 -46.38
CA SER A 2 -23.15 2.06 -44.97
C SER A 2 -23.24 0.79 -44.12
N ARG A 3 -22.15 0.41 -43.46
CA ARG A 3 -22.18 -0.65 -42.44
C ARG A 3 -23.04 -0.15 -41.29
N SER A 4 -24.26 -0.66 -41.20
CA SER A 4 -25.07 -0.60 -39.98
C SER A 4 -24.24 -1.28 -38.90
N SER A 5 -23.69 -0.50 -37.96
CA SER A 5 -22.95 -1.04 -36.83
C SER A 5 -23.97 -1.73 -35.92
N ALA A 6 -24.01 -3.07 -35.98
CA ALA A 6 -24.60 -3.86 -34.93
C ALA A 6 -24.10 -3.31 -33.58
N SER A 7 -25.02 -3.02 -32.66
CA SER A 7 -24.72 -2.57 -31.31
C SER A 7 -23.89 -3.66 -30.63
N ALA A 8 -22.57 -3.53 -30.70
CA ALA A 8 -21.65 -4.50 -30.15
C ALA A 8 -21.79 -4.44 -28.63
N VAL A 9 -22.33 -5.51 -28.04
CA VAL A 9 -22.56 -5.62 -26.60
C VAL A 9 -21.22 -5.52 -25.89
N MET A 10 -21.08 -4.49 -25.06
CA MET A 10 -19.87 -4.27 -24.26
C MET A 10 -19.78 -5.37 -23.20
N ALA A 11 -18.71 -6.18 -23.25
CA ALA A 11 -18.50 -7.28 -22.32
C ALA A 11 -17.61 -6.88 -21.15
N THR A 12 -16.53 -6.14 -21.46
CA THR A 12 -15.51 -5.73 -20.49
C THR A 12 -15.29 -4.23 -20.54
N LEU A 13 -15.09 -3.60 -19.40
CA LEU A 13 -14.80 -2.19 -19.26
C LEU A 13 -13.52 -1.98 -18.44
N GLY A 14 -12.52 -1.33 -19.02
CA GLY A 14 -11.35 -0.84 -18.29
C GLY A 14 -11.56 0.61 -17.88
N ILE A 15 -11.28 0.91 -16.61
CA ILE A 15 -11.35 2.28 -16.07
C ILE A 15 -10.00 2.66 -15.48
N ASP A 16 -9.38 3.68 -16.06
CA ASP A 16 -8.24 4.37 -15.46
C ASP A 16 -8.75 5.52 -14.56
N LEU A 17 -8.30 5.51 -13.30
CA LEU A 17 -8.77 6.44 -12.27
C LEU A 17 -7.78 7.59 -12.06
N GLY A 18 -8.13 8.77 -12.54
CA GLY A 18 -7.47 10.02 -12.17
C GLY A 18 -8.10 10.69 -10.95
N LYS A 19 -7.52 11.83 -10.52
CA LYS A 19 -8.05 12.61 -9.38
C LYS A 19 -9.46 13.13 -9.66
N ASN A 20 -9.67 13.71 -10.84
CA ASN A 20 -10.94 14.34 -11.26
C ASN A 20 -11.46 13.86 -12.62
N SER A 21 -10.64 13.14 -13.37
CA SER A 21 -10.95 12.64 -14.71
C SER A 21 -10.72 11.15 -14.80
N PHE A 22 -11.68 10.45 -15.38
CA PHE A 22 -11.70 9.01 -15.55
C PHE A 22 -11.71 8.70 -17.04
N HIS A 23 -10.89 7.73 -17.46
CA HIS A 23 -10.87 7.27 -18.84
C HIS A 23 -11.42 5.86 -18.90
N LEU A 24 -12.46 5.68 -19.71
CA LEU A 24 -13.18 4.43 -19.85
C LEU A 24 -12.94 3.89 -21.24
N VAL A 25 -12.58 2.60 -21.30
CA VAL A 25 -12.45 1.85 -22.55
C VAL A 25 -13.27 0.58 -22.42
N GLY A 26 -14.34 0.47 -23.20
CA GLY A 26 -15.18 -0.71 -23.29
C GLY A 26 -14.77 -1.57 -24.47
N GLN A 27 -14.68 -2.88 -24.26
CA GLN A 27 -14.37 -3.89 -25.26
C GLN A 27 -15.52 -4.89 -25.42
N ASP A 28 -15.70 -5.40 -26.64
CA ASP A 28 -16.57 -6.54 -26.91
C ASP A 28 -15.92 -7.86 -26.46
N GLN A 29 -16.61 -9.00 -26.67
CA GLN A 29 -16.09 -10.33 -26.34
C GLN A 29 -14.84 -10.73 -27.12
N ARG A 30 -14.53 -10.05 -28.23
CA ARG A 30 -13.35 -10.30 -29.08
C ARG A 30 -12.18 -9.36 -28.72
N GLY A 31 -12.37 -8.45 -27.76
CA GLY A 31 -11.38 -7.45 -27.38
C GLY A 31 -11.39 -6.21 -28.27
N ALA A 32 -12.34 -6.05 -29.19
CA ALA A 32 -12.45 -4.86 -30.02
C ALA A 32 -13.04 -3.70 -29.21
N ILE A 33 -12.47 -2.50 -29.35
CA ILE A 33 -12.90 -1.31 -28.61
C ILE A 33 -14.26 -0.83 -29.16
N VAL A 34 -15.28 -0.84 -28.30
CA VAL A 34 -16.65 -0.40 -28.63
C VAL A 34 -17.03 0.92 -27.95
N LEU A 35 -16.33 1.28 -26.87
CA LEU A 35 -16.56 2.51 -26.13
C LEU A 35 -15.22 3.13 -25.74
N ARG A 36 -15.11 4.44 -25.95
CA ARG A 36 -13.98 5.23 -25.44
C ARG A 36 -14.50 6.59 -25.00
N VAL A 37 -14.49 6.86 -23.71
CA VAL A 37 -15.04 8.09 -23.15
C VAL A 37 -14.23 8.57 -21.95
N LYS A 38 -14.13 9.90 -21.83
CA LYS A 38 -13.60 10.57 -20.64
C LYS A 38 -14.77 11.11 -19.82
N LEU A 39 -14.78 10.81 -18.54
CA LEU A 39 -15.85 11.23 -17.62
C LEU A 39 -15.28 11.97 -16.41
N SER A 40 -16.08 12.86 -15.82
CA SER A 40 -15.84 13.39 -14.48
C SER A 40 -16.35 12.42 -13.41
N ARG A 41 -15.98 12.67 -12.14
CA ARG A 41 -16.40 11.83 -11.02
C ARG A 41 -17.93 11.71 -10.89
N THR A 42 -18.62 12.83 -11.07
CA THR A 42 -20.09 12.90 -10.98
C THR A 42 -20.75 12.16 -12.14
N GLN A 43 -20.15 12.24 -13.33
CA GLN A 43 -20.67 11.59 -14.54
C GLN A 43 -20.45 10.08 -14.54
N LEU A 44 -19.40 9.59 -13.86
CA LEU A 44 -19.04 8.17 -13.84
C LEU A 44 -20.19 7.30 -13.33
N THR A 45 -20.71 7.61 -12.14
CA THR A 45 -21.79 6.84 -11.51
C THR A 45 -23.08 6.92 -12.33
N GLN A 46 -23.43 8.09 -12.85
CA GLN A 46 -24.61 8.28 -13.70
C GLN A 46 -24.50 7.49 -15.00
N ARG A 47 -23.33 7.49 -15.63
CA ARG A 47 -23.11 6.76 -16.88
C ARG A 47 -23.18 5.25 -16.65
N LEU A 48 -22.55 4.75 -15.59
CA LEU A 48 -22.49 3.32 -15.30
C LEU A 48 -23.83 2.77 -14.82
N ALA A 49 -24.65 3.56 -14.11
CA ALA A 49 -26.01 3.18 -13.76
C ALA A 49 -26.92 2.91 -14.97
N ASN A 50 -26.60 3.48 -16.14
CA ASN A 50 -27.35 3.29 -17.38
C ASN A 50 -26.74 2.19 -18.28
N ILE A 51 -25.63 1.58 -17.87
CA ILE A 51 -24.95 0.52 -18.63
C ILE A 51 -25.35 -0.83 -18.01
N PRO A 52 -25.64 -1.86 -18.82
CA PRO A 52 -25.94 -3.18 -18.28
C PRO A 52 -24.76 -3.74 -17.45
N PRO A 53 -25.04 -4.63 -16.48
CA PRO A 53 -24.00 -5.34 -15.73
C PRO A 53 -22.93 -5.91 -16.65
N CYS A 54 -21.66 -5.62 -16.35
CA CYS A 54 -20.50 -6.01 -17.15
C CYS A 54 -19.28 -6.20 -16.24
N LEU A 55 -18.25 -6.82 -16.79
CA LEU A 55 -16.97 -6.99 -16.09
C LEU A 55 -16.19 -5.68 -16.14
N ILE A 56 -15.86 -5.12 -14.97
CA ILE A 56 -15.13 -3.87 -14.85
C ILE A 56 -13.75 -4.13 -14.24
N GLY A 57 -12.70 -3.83 -15.01
CA GLY A 57 -11.33 -3.77 -14.53
C GLY A 57 -10.97 -2.36 -14.07
N MET A 58 -10.33 -2.24 -12.91
CA MET A 58 -9.77 -0.97 -12.41
C MET A 58 -8.39 -1.20 -11.83
N GLU A 59 -7.49 -0.23 -11.96
CA GLU A 59 -6.22 -0.28 -11.22
C GLU A 59 -6.47 -0.07 -9.71
N ALA A 60 -5.76 -0.83 -8.88
CA ALA A 60 -5.75 -0.67 -7.44
C ALA A 60 -4.96 0.60 -7.05
N CYS A 61 -5.64 1.75 -7.09
CA CYS A 61 -5.08 3.06 -6.73
C CYS A 61 -5.87 3.75 -5.60
N ALA A 62 -5.45 4.97 -5.25
CA ALA A 62 -6.16 5.78 -4.26
C ALA A 62 -7.58 6.10 -4.74
N GLY A 63 -8.60 5.79 -3.93
CA GLY A 63 -10.01 5.98 -4.30
C GLY A 63 -10.64 4.80 -5.06
N ALA A 64 -9.86 3.85 -5.57
CA ALA A 64 -10.36 2.68 -6.29
C ALA A 64 -11.32 1.83 -5.45
N HIS A 65 -11.06 1.67 -4.16
CA HIS A 65 -11.96 0.93 -3.26
C HIS A 65 -13.34 1.60 -3.11
N HIS A 66 -13.39 2.93 -3.07
CA HIS A 66 -14.66 3.65 -2.93
C HIS A 66 -15.49 3.57 -4.21
N ILE A 67 -14.87 3.82 -5.37
CA ILE A 67 -15.53 3.68 -6.66
C ILE A 67 -15.93 2.23 -6.91
N GLY A 68 -15.05 1.26 -6.60
CA GLY A 68 -15.34 -0.14 -6.79
C GLY A 68 -16.58 -0.61 -6.03
N ARG A 69 -16.78 -0.16 -4.78
CA ARG A 69 -18.01 -0.43 -4.02
C ARG A 69 -19.24 0.16 -4.69
N GLN A 70 -19.19 1.43 -5.09
CA GLN A 70 -20.31 2.08 -5.77
C GLN A 70 -20.69 1.35 -7.06
N LEU A 71 -19.72 0.82 -7.81
CA LEU A 71 -19.97 0.07 -9.03
C LEU A 71 -20.48 -1.36 -8.74
N GLN A 72 -20.06 -1.98 -7.65
CA GLN A 72 -20.65 -3.24 -7.18
C GLN A 72 -22.11 -3.05 -6.74
N ASP A 73 -22.44 -1.95 -6.07
CA ASP A 73 -23.81 -1.62 -5.66
C ASP A 73 -24.74 -1.41 -6.87
N LEU A 74 -24.19 -0.98 -8.02
CA LEU A 74 -24.89 -0.90 -9.30
C LEU A 74 -25.02 -2.25 -10.03
N GLY A 75 -24.45 -3.33 -9.48
CA GLY A 75 -24.57 -4.69 -10.00
C GLY A 75 -23.47 -5.11 -10.98
N HIS A 76 -22.37 -4.35 -11.10
CA HIS A 76 -21.24 -4.74 -11.96
C HIS A 76 -20.27 -5.70 -11.24
N ASP A 77 -19.62 -6.60 -12.00
CA ASP A 77 -18.50 -7.41 -11.49
C ASP A 77 -17.23 -6.57 -11.56
N VAL A 78 -16.84 -5.98 -10.43
CA VAL A 78 -15.68 -5.09 -10.35
C VAL A 78 -14.46 -5.82 -9.80
N ARG A 79 -13.35 -5.74 -10.55
CA ARG A 79 -12.08 -6.36 -10.17
C ARG A 79 -10.96 -5.33 -10.14
N LEU A 80 -10.32 -5.20 -8.98
CA LEU A 80 -9.16 -4.33 -8.80
C LEU A 80 -7.88 -5.07 -9.15
N ILE A 81 -7.05 -4.51 -10.03
CA ILE A 81 -5.79 -5.11 -10.50
C ILE A 81 -4.61 -4.32 -9.92
N PRO A 82 -3.62 -4.98 -9.29
CA PRO A 82 -2.38 -4.35 -8.91
C PRO A 82 -1.66 -3.71 -10.11
N ALA A 83 -1.13 -2.49 -9.94
CA ALA A 83 -0.38 -1.76 -10.97
C ALA A 83 0.69 -2.60 -11.68
N GLN A 84 1.39 -3.44 -10.91
CA GLN A 84 2.45 -4.33 -11.41
C GLN A 84 1.96 -5.32 -12.48
N TYR A 85 0.69 -5.72 -12.45
CA TYR A 85 0.11 -6.65 -13.40
C TYR A 85 -0.54 -5.95 -14.59
N VAL A 86 -0.83 -4.65 -14.49
CA VAL A 86 -1.31 -3.84 -15.63
C VAL A 86 -0.15 -3.43 -16.54
N LYS A 87 1.03 -3.15 -15.95
CA LYS A 87 2.21 -2.65 -16.66
C LYS A 87 2.61 -3.46 -17.92
N PRO A 88 2.58 -4.81 -17.94
CA PRO A 88 2.92 -5.59 -19.13
C PRO A 88 1.97 -5.38 -20.33
N PHE A 89 0.74 -4.91 -20.09
CA PHE A 89 -0.28 -4.70 -21.12
C PHE A 89 -0.24 -3.28 -21.71
N LEU A 90 0.64 -2.40 -21.22
CA LEU A 90 0.77 -1.04 -21.71
C LEU A 90 1.48 -1.00 -23.07
N LYS A 91 0.79 -0.47 -24.08
CA LYS A 91 1.30 -0.37 -25.46
C LYS A 91 1.92 1.01 -25.71
N GLY A 92 3.24 1.13 -25.56
CA GLY A 92 4.00 2.32 -25.94
C GLY A 92 3.95 3.49 -24.94
N HIS A 93 3.93 4.73 -25.44
CA HIS A 93 3.96 5.95 -24.61
C HIS A 93 2.69 6.14 -23.77
N LYS A 94 2.89 6.81 -22.61
CA LYS A 94 1.85 7.12 -21.63
C LYS A 94 0.66 7.83 -22.26
N ASN A 95 -0.51 7.25 -22.11
CA ASN A 95 -1.79 7.83 -22.50
C ASN A 95 -2.86 7.20 -21.61
N ASP A 96 -3.64 8.00 -20.92
CA ASP A 96 -4.64 7.51 -19.95
C ASP A 96 -5.66 6.54 -20.58
N TYR A 97 -5.97 6.70 -21.87
CA TYR A 97 -6.83 5.75 -22.58
C TYR A 97 -6.15 4.40 -22.88
N ARG A 98 -4.83 4.40 -23.09
CA ARG A 98 -4.06 3.15 -23.26
C ARG A 98 -3.91 2.44 -21.92
N ASP A 99 -3.81 3.19 -20.84
CA ASP A 99 -3.82 2.65 -19.48
C ASP A 99 -5.17 1.96 -19.22
N ALA A 100 -6.30 2.60 -19.57
CA ALA A 100 -7.63 1.99 -19.51
C ALA A 100 -7.79 0.76 -20.43
N GLU A 101 -7.24 0.77 -21.64
CA GLU A 101 -7.23 -0.39 -22.54
C GLU A 101 -6.44 -1.56 -21.96
N ALA A 102 -5.26 -1.28 -21.39
CA ALA A 102 -4.42 -2.28 -20.74
C ALA A 102 -5.12 -2.91 -19.52
N ILE A 103 -5.88 -2.12 -18.75
CA ILE A 103 -6.71 -2.63 -17.65
C ILE A 103 -7.84 -3.53 -18.19
N ALA A 104 -8.51 -3.12 -19.27
CA ALA A 104 -9.56 -3.93 -19.91
C ALA A 104 -9.01 -5.27 -20.44
N GLU A 105 -7.78 -5.29 -20.94
CA GLU A 105 -7.13 -6.51 -21.40
C GLU A 105 -6.68 -7.40 -20.23
N ALA A 106 -6.11 -6.78 -19.18
CA ALA A 106 -5.60 -7.48 -18.00
C ALA A 106 -6.72 -8.21 -17.22
N VAL A 107 -7.91 -7.60 -17.09
CA VAL A 107 -9.02 -8.20 -16.32
C VAL A 107 -9.57 -9.49 -16.95
N GLN A 108 -9.40 -9.66 -18.27
CA GLN A 108 -9.86 -10.85 -19.00
C GLN A 108 -8.97 -12.08 -18.78
N ARG A 109 -7.76 -11.91 -18.22
CA ARG A 109 -6.82 -13.02 -18.06
C ARG A 109 -7.24 -13.93 -16.89
N PRO A 110 -7.42 -15.25 -17.11
CA PRO A 110 -7.91 -16.16 -16.07
C PRO A 110 -6.91 -16.40 -14.94
N THR A 111 -5.61 -16.23 -15.20
CA THR A 111 -4.53 -16.39 -14.21
C THR A 111 -4.26 -15.11 -13.40
N MET A 112 -5.05 -14.05 -13.59
CA MET A 112 -4.85 -12.76 -12.94
C MET A 112 -5.23 -12.81 -11.46
N SER A 113 -4.40 -12.19 -10.61
CA SER A 113 -4.70 -12.01 -9.19
C SER A 113 -5.30 -10.64 -8.93
N PHE A 114 -6.46 -10.62 -8.27
CA PHE A 114 -7.23 -9.40 -8.01
C PHE A 114 -7.15 -9.00 -6.53
N VAL A 115 -7.20 -7.68 -6.29
CA VAL A 115 -7.28 -7.12 -4.94
C VAL A 115 -8.74 -7.08 -4.51
N ALA A 116 -9.05 -7.71 -3.38
CA ALA A 116 -10.38 -7.63 -2.79
C ALA A 116 -10.76 -6.17 -2.47
N ILE A 117 -11.98 -5.79 -2.86
CA ILE A 117 -12.58 -4.51 -2.52
C ILE A 117 -12.89 -4.51 -1.02
N LYS A 118 -12.31 -3.56 -0.30
CA LYS A 118 -12.43 -3.47 1.17
C LYS A 118 -13.63 -2.63 1.55
N THR A 119 -14.22 -2.91 2.71
CA THR A 119 -15.26 -2.05 3.29
C THR A 119 -14.66 -0.73 3.81
N PRO A 120 -15.47 0.32 4.06
CA PRO A 120 -15.01 1.54 4.72
C PRO A 120 -14.31 1.24 6.06
N ASP A 121 -14.90 0.41 6.92
CA ASP A 121 -14.33 0.08 8.23
C ASP A 121 -12.97 -0.63 8.12
N GLN A 122 -12.82 -1.54 7.15
CA GLN A 122 -11.53 -2.19 6.88
C GLN A 122 -10.48 -1.17 6.39
N MET A 123 -10.89 -0.20 5.59
CA MET A 123 -10.00 0.89 5.13
C MET A 123 -9.59 1.80 6.28
N ASP A 124 -10.49 2.11 7.20
CA ASP A 124 -10.22 2.93 8.37
C ASP A 124 -9.28 2.22 9.35
N LEU A 125 -9.49 0.92 9.57
CA LEU A 125 -8.58 0.10 10.37
C LEU A 125 -7.16 0.08 9.76
N LEU A 126 -7.03 -0.06 8.44
CA LEU A 126 -5.74 0.05 7.74
C LEU A 126 -5.13 1.46 7.84
N ALA A 127 -5.95 2.51 7.86
CA ALA A 127 -5.48 3.88 8.08
C ALA A 127 -4.90 4.04 9.50
N LEU A 128 -5.62 3.55 10.53
CA LEU A 128 -5.17 3.57 11.92
C LEU A 128 -3.86 2.81 12.11
N HIS A 129 -3.72 1.61 11.52
CA HIS A 129 -2.47 0.86 11.57
C HIS A 129 -1.30 1.62 10.94
N ARG A 130 -1.52 2.30 9.80
CA ARG A 130 -0.49 3.12 9.15
C ARG A 130 -0.09 4.33 10.00
N VAL A 131 -1.06 5.02 10.60
CA VAL A 131 -0.80 6.15 11.51
C VAL A 131 0.01 5.68 12.72
N ARG A 132 -0.40 4.58 13.36
CA ARG A 132 0.33 3.99 14.49
C ARG A 132 1.77 3.65 14.11
N SER A 133 1.98 2.94 12.99
CA SER A 133 3.32 2.57 12.53
C SER A 133 4.20 3.79 12.28
N ARG A 134 3.64 4.85 11.67
CA ARG A 134 4.36 6.12 11.48
C ARG A 134 4.75 6.76 12.80
N LEU A 135 3.83 6.87 13.76
CA LEU A 135 4.10 7.46 15.08
C LEU A 135 5.12 6.65 15.89
N VAL A 136 5.05 5.31 15.84
CA VAL A 136 6.04 4.43 16.49
C VAL A 136 7.42 4.59 15.85
N GLY A 137 7.50 4.67 14.52
CA GLY A 137 8.73 4.94 13.80
C GLY A 137 9.32 6.31 14.17
N GLN A 138 8.51 7.36 14.14
CA GLN A 138 8.92 8.72 14.52
C GLN A 138 9.41 8.79 15.97
N ARG A 139 8.67 8.20 16.91
CA ARG A 139 9.08 8.12 18.32
C ARG A 139 10.43 7.44 18.49
N THR A 140 10.65 6.35 17.76
CA THR A 140 11.92 5.61 17.78
C THR A 140 13.06 6.43 17.16
N GLY A 141 12.79 7.11 16.03
CA GLY A 141 13.73 8.02 15.38
C GLY A 141 14.16 9.17 16.29
N VAL A 142 13.21 9.86 16.91
CA VAL A 142 13.49 10.96 17.87
C VAL A 142 14.27 10.44 19.08
N THR A 143 13.91 9.27 19.61
CA THR A 143 14.64 8.65 20.73
C THR A 143 16.09 8.37 20.35
N ASN A 144 16.34 7.82 19.16
CA ASN A 144 17.69 7.54 18.68
C ASN A 144 18.47 8.84 18.39
N GLN A 145 17.81 9.87 17.89
CA GLN A 145 18.42 11.19 17.65
C GLN A 145 18.86 11.85 18.95
N ILE A 146 18.00 11.87 19.99
CA ILE A 146 18.36 12.36 21.32
C ILE A 146 19.57 11.61 21.88
N ARG A 147 19.59 10.28 21.73
CA ARG A 147 20.74 9.47 22.16
C ARG A 147 22.02 9.84 21.42
N GLY A 148 21.95 10.16 20.13
CA GLY A 148 23.09 10.66 19.36
C GLY A 148 23.63 11.97 19.93
N PHE A 149 22.76 12.95 20.18
CA PHE A 149 23.18 14.25 20.76
C PHE A 149 23.76 14.12 22.17
N LEU A 150 23.21 13.24 23.00
CA LEU A 150 23.78 12.98 24.33
C LEU A 150 25.16 12.35 24.23
N LEU A 151 25.38 11.46 23.25
CA LEU A 151 26.67 10.81 23.02
C LEU A 151 27.76 11.81 22.60
N GLU A 152 27.42 12.81 21.77
CA GLU A 152 28.34 13.92 21.42
C GLU A 152 28.80 14.70 22.66
N ARG A 153 27.99 14.72 23.72
CA ARG A 153 28.32 15.34 25.02
C ARG A 153 28.90 14.36 26.04
N GLY A 154 29.27 13.15 25.61
CA GLY A 154 29.85 12.11 26.47
C GLY A 154 28.85 11.39 27.37
N ILE A 155 27.55 11.64 27.23
CA ILE A 155 26.50 11.04 28.05
C ILE A 155 25.95 9.80 27.32
N THR A 156 26.22 8.62 27.85
CA THR A 156 25.74 7.36 27.27
C THR A 156 24.38 6.96 27.85
N VAL A 157 23.41 6.64 26.98
CA VAL A 157 22.06 6.20 27.39
C VAL A 157 21.71 4.88 26.70
N ARG A 158 21.17 3.94 27.49
CA ARG A 158 20.72 2.62 26.99
C ARG A 158 19.65 2.77 25.91
N GLN A 159 19.56 1.78 25.03
CA GLN A 159 18.55 1.77 23.96
C GLN A 159 17.12 1.68 24.52
N GLY A 160 16.20 2.41 23.89
CA GLY A 160 14.77 2.39 24.20
C GLY A 160 14.23 3.71 24.74
N LEU A 161 12.91 3.86 24.74
CA LEU A 161 12.23 5.08 25.17
C LEU A 161 12.30 5.30 26.68
N ALA A 162 12.12 4.23 27.46
CA ALA A 162 12.06 4.33 28.92
C ALA A 162 13.37 4.85 29.53
N PRO A 163 14.57 4.35 29.16
CA PRO A 163 15.84 4.90 29.64
C PRO A 163 16.00 6.38 29.29
N VAL A 164 15.71 6.78 28.05
CA VAL A 164 15.81 8.18 27.62
C VAL A 164 14.87 9.08 28.43
N ARG A 165 13.63 8.67 28.67
CA ARG A 165 12.67 9.42 29.50
C ARG A 165 13.11 9.57 30.95
N GLN A 166 13.80 8.58 31.52
CA GLN A 166 14.29 8.62 32.89
C GLN A 166 15.56 9.48 33.02
N THR A 167 16.47 9.42 32.04
CA THR A 167 17.76 10.13 32.11
C THR A 167 17.65 11.60 31.72
N LEU A 168 16.76 11.97 30.80
CA LEU A 168 16.64 13.34 30.27
C LEU A 168 16.44 14.43 31.34
N PRO A 169 15.51 14.31 32.31
CA PRO A 169 15.31 15.33 33.33
C PRO A 169 16.57 15.57 34.16
N GLY A 170 17.30 14.51 34.51
CA GLY A 170 18.56 14.60 35.24
C GLY A 170 19.63 15.37 34.46
N VAL A 171 19.78 15.06 33.17
CA VAL A 171 20.75 15.75 32.29
C VAL A 171 20.44 17.25 32.19
N LEU A 172 19.17 17.61 31.92
CA LEU A 172 18.76 19.00 31.74
C LEU A 172 18.86 19.83 33.02
N THR A 173 18.60 19.22 34.17
CA THR A 173 18.71 19.89 35.48
C THR A 173 20.18 20.04 35.88
N SER A 174 21.02 19.05 35.58
CA SER A 174 22.47 19.12 35.85
C SER A 174 23.24 20.13 34.99
N SER A 175 22.68 20.57 33.85
CA SER A 175 23.34 21.53 32.96
C SER A 175 23.20 23.00 33.38
N LEU A 176 22.39 23.33 34.39
CA LEU A 176 22.33 24.68 34.95
C LEU A 176 23.33 24.91 36.09
N ASP A 177 23.93 23.85 36.62
CA ASP A 177 24.98 23.92 37.63
C ASP A 177 26.28 23.33 37.08
N ARG A 178 27.22 24.24 36.76
CA ARG A 178 28.68 24.06 36.68
C ARG A 178 29.31 23.69 35.34
N THR A 179 29.98 24.70 34.79
CA THR A 179 31.46 24.71 34.72
C THR A 179 32.10 23.68 35.66
N GLY A 180 32.47 22.51 35.13
CA GLY A 180 33.33 21.54 35.81
C GLY A 180 32.63 20.68 36.86
N CYS A 181 32.02 19.57 36.44
CA CYS A 181 32.00 18.37 37.28
C CYS A 181 31.73 17.10 36.49
N CYS A 182 32.70 16.19 36.50
CA CYS A 182 32.57 14.79 36.14
C CYS A 182 31.54 14.10 37.05
N ALA A 183 30.24 14.23 36.76
CA ALA A 183 29.20 13.49 37.44
C ALA A 183 28.99 12.13 36.76
N ARG A 184 29.75 11.17 37.29
CA ARG A 184 29.68 9.72 37.15
C ARG A 184 28.23 9.20 37.14
N VAL A 185 27.66 8.96 35.96
CA VAL A 185 26.48 8.08 35.83
C VAL A 185 27.01 6.65 35.68
N SER A 186 27.05 5.97 36.83
CA SER A 186 26.99 4.50 37.00
C SER A 186 27.74 3.64 35.98
N SER A 187 28.94 3.22 36.37
CA SER A 187 29.62 2.04 35.84
C SER A 187 28.71 0.81 35.83
N PRO A 188 28.49 0.12 34.68
CA PRO A 188 28.35 -1.31 34.70
C PRO A 188 29.76 -1.92 34.66
N THR A 189 30.11 -2.62 35.73
CA THR A 189 31.23 -3.56 35.82
C THR A 189 31.39 -4.34 34.52
N GLN A 190 32.59 -4.35 33.94
CA GLN A 190 32.97 -5.28 32.89
C GLN A 190 34.11 -6.17 33.35
N HIS A 191 34.05 -7.42 32.85
CA HIS A 191 35.03 -8.52 32.80
C HIS A 191 34.84 -9.62 33.86
N GLY A 192 34.62 -10.90 33.51
CA GLY A 192 34.68 -11.56 32.20
C GLY A 192 34.28 -13.06 32.19
N ALA A 193 34.36 -13.61 30.97
CA ALA A 193 34.61 -15.00 30.54
C ALA A 193 33.63 -16.17 30.83
N SER A 194 32.95 -16.58 29.75
CA SER A 194 32.72 -17.94 29.21
C SER A 194 32.43 -19.14 30.14
N SER A 195 31.27 -19.78 29.94
CA SER A 195 31.17 -21.06 29.20
C SER A 195 29.75 -21.68 29.29
N ARG A 196 29.35 -22.36 28.21
CA ARG A 196 28.23 -23.33 28.04
C ARG A 196 26.81 -22.81 27.72
N SER A 197 26.52 -22.90 26.42
CA SER A 197 25.20 -23.18 25.77
C SER A 197 24.66 -24.56 26.26
N PRO A 198 23.34 -24.86 26.33
CA PRO A 198 22.49 -24.97 25.13
C PRO A 198 20.98 -24.62 25.23
N ARG A 199 20.48 -24.10 24.10
CA ARG A 199 19.14 -24.34 23.48
C ARG A 199 17.86 -23.74 24.09
N ALA A 200 17.05 -23.26 23.12
CA ALA A 200 15.59 -23.21 23.05
C ALA A 200 14.85 -22.00 23.66
N CYS A 201 14.60 -20.98 22.82
CA CYS A 201 13.22 -20.64 22.46
C CYS A 201 13.18 -19.89 21.13
N ARG A 202 12.32 -20.38 20.25
CA ARG A 202 12.20 -20.07 18.83
C ARG A 202 11.88 -18.60 18.56
N SER A 203 12.57 -18.03 17.60
CA SER A 203 12.06 -16.92 16.80
C SER A 203 10.89 -17.41 15.94
N VAL A 204 9.66 -17.11 16.32
CA VAL A 204 8.54 -17.12 15.37
C VAL A 204 8.45 -15.72 14.78
N ARG A 205 9.12 -15.51 13.63
CA ARG A 205 8.76 -14.40 12.74
C ARG A 205 7.48 -14.82 12.02
N PRO A 206 6.45 -13.98 11.91
CA PRO A 206 5.39 -14.22 10.93
C PRO A 206 6.01 -14.03 9.54
N GLN A 207 6.12 -15.11 8.77
CA GLN A 207 6.36 -15.00 7.33
C GLN A 207 5.06 -14.55 6.64
N PRO A 208 5.14 -13.64 5.64
CA PRO A 208 4.01 -13.34 4.78
C PRO A 208 3.66 -14.57 3.92
N PRO A 209 2.36 -14.81 3.59
CA PRO A 209 1.97 -15.97 2.81
C PRO A 209 2.58 -15.93 1.40
N GLN A 210 3.35 -16.96 1.07
CA GLN A 210 3.88 -17.21 -0.27
C GLN A 210 2.89 -18.07 -1.05
N TRP A 211 2.31 -17.53 -2.11
CA TRP A 211 1.50 -18.30 -3.06
C TRP A 211 2.44 -19.02 -4.05
N HIS A 212 2.36 -20.36 -4.03
CA HIS A 212 2.74 -21.40 -4.99
C HIS A 212 4.07 -21.31 -5.79
N ARG A 213 4.91 -22.35 -5.60
CA ARG A 213 5.73 -22.95 -6.67
C ARG A 213 5.45 -24.45 -6.71
N GLU A 214 5.11 -24.95 -7.89
CA GLU A 214 4.93 -26.36 -8.22
C GLU A 214 6.26 -27.16 -8.17
N PRO A 215 6.22 -28.50 -8.03
CA PRO A 215 7.41 -29.34 -8.08
C PRO A 215 7.77 -29.80 -9.51
N PRO A 216 9.04 -30.20 -9.76
CA PRO A 216 9.50 -30.65 -11.07
C PRO A 216 9.02 -32.07 -11.38
N LEU A 217 8.64 -32.29 -12.64
CA LEU A 217 8.35 -33.59 -13.23
C LEU A 217 9.62 -34.44 -13.27
N GLY A 218 9.54 -35.64 -12.71
CA GLY A 218 10.32 -36.80 -13.15
C GLY A 218 9.57 -37.53 -14.28
#